data_AF-A0A371H6Y6-F1
#
_entry.id   AF-A0A371H6Y6-F1
#
_cell.length_a   1.000
_cell.length_b   1.000
_cell.length_c   1.000
_cell.angle_alpha   90.00
_cell.angle_beta   90.00
_cell.angle_gamma   90.00
#
_symmetry.space_group_name_H-M   'P 1'
#
loop_
_entity.id
_entity.type
_entity.pdbx_description
1 polymer ?
#
loop_
_entity_poly.entity_id
_entity_poly.type
_entity_poly.pdbx_seq_one_letter_code
_entity_poly.pdbx_strand_id
1 'polypeptide(L)' 'MEYGTYIMKLGTALFELLSEALGLHPDHLKDIGCAEGLISLGHYYPACPDPKLILGTTKHADNYFLTVLLQDHIGGLQ' A
#
# COMPACT_ATOMS: atom_id res chain seq x y z
N MET A 1 -0.67 16.62 5.94
CA MET A 1 0.21 16.45 4.76
C MET A 1 -0.68 16.24 3.54
N GLU A 2 -0.50 17.04 2.50
CA GLU A 2 -1.31 17.00 1.26
C GLU A 2 -1.33 15.61 0.61
N TYR A 3 -0.19 14.91 0.55
CA TYR A 3 -0.08 13.57 0.01
C TYR A 3 -1.05 12.57 0.69
N GLY A 4 -1.14 12.60 2.02
CA GLY A 4 -2.03 11.71 2.76
C GLY A 4 -3.50 11.91 2.41
N THR A 5 -3.91 13.15 2.15
CA THR A 5 -5.29 13.45 1.70
C THR A 5 -5.57 12.86 0.31
N TYR A 6 -4.63 12.93 -0.62
CA TYR A 6 -4.80 12.31 -1.94
C TYR A 6 -4.80 10.78 -1.86
N ILE A 7 -3.93 10.19 -1.03
CA ILE A 7 -3.89 8.74 -0.83
C ILE A 7 -5.16 8.21 -0.15
N MET A 8 -5.73 8.94 0.80
CA MET A 8 -7.04 8.58 1.36
C MET A 8 -8.14 8.55 0.29
N LYS A 9 -8.21 9.60 -0.55
CA LYS A 9 -9.18 9.64 -1.65
C LYS A 9 -8.99 8.47 -2.63
N LEU A 10 -7.74 8.18 -2.99
CA LEU A 10 -7.41 7.04 -3.85
C LEU A 10 -7.79 5.71 -3.19
N GLY A 11 -7.45 5.52 -1.92
CA GLY A 11 -7.77 4.31 -1.16
C GLY A 11 -9.28 4.06 -1.08
N THR A 12 -10.07 5.09 -0.77
CA THR A 12 -11.54 5.01 -0.78
C THR A 12 -12.08 4.56 -2.14
N ALA A 13 -11.62 5.18 -3.23
CA ALA A 13 -12.06 4.80 -4.57
C ALA A 13 -11.67 3.35 -4.92
N LEU A 14 -10.48 2.89 -4.49
CA LEU A 14 -10.06 1.50 -4.70
C LEU A 14 -10.92 0.51 -3.89
N PHE A 15 -11.30 0.84 -2.66
CA PHE A 15 -12.20 0.01 -1.85
C PHE A 15 -13.61 -0.07 -2.43
N GLU A 16 -14.12 1.02 -3.02
CA GLU A 16 -15.39 1.03 -3.74
C GLU A 16 -15.36 0.06 -4.93
N LEU A 17 -14.33 0.19 -5.78
CA LEU A 17 -14.13 -0.69 -6.93
C LEU A 17 -13.92 -2.16 -6.54
N LEU A 18 -13.19 -2.44 -5.46
CA LEU A 18 -13.00 -3.79 -4.96
C LEU A 18 -14.31 -4.39 -4.44
N SER A 19 -15.14 -3.61 -3.76
CA SER A 19 -16.46 -4.06 -3.31
C SER A 19 -17.34 -4.45 -4.49
N GLU A 20 -17.38 -3.60 -5.53
CA GLU A 20 -18.12 -3.90 -6.77
C GLU A 20 -17.60 -5.16 -7.48
N ALA A 21 -16.27 -5.31 -7.58
CA ALA A 21 -15.65 -6.49 -8.21
C ALA A 21 -15.97 -7.80 -7.47
N LEU A 22 -16.25 -7.72 -6.17
CA LEU A 22 -16.71 -8.85 -5.35
C LEU A 22 -18.23 -9.09 -5.43
N GLY A 23 -18.97 -8.27 -6.18
CA GLY A 23 -20.43 -8.35 -6.28
C GLY A 23 -21.17 -7.76 -5.06
N LEU A 24 -20.50 -6.89 -4.31
CA LEU A 24 -21.04 -6.24 -3.11
C LEU A 24 -21.48 -4.80 -3.43
N HIS A 25 -22.19 -4.18 -2.48
CA HIS A 25 -22.46 -2.74 -2.54
C HIS A 25 -21.13 -1.97 -2.55
N PRO A 26 -20.97 -0.88 -3.33
CA PRO A 26 -19.70 -0.15 -3.44
C PRO A 26 -19.11 0.27 -2.09
N ASP A 27 -19.97 0.68 -1.15
CA ASP A 27 -19.51 1.10 0.19
C ASP A 27 -19.19 -0.06 1.14
N HIS A 28 -19.38 -1.33 0.78
CA HIS A 28 -19.32 -2.45 1.72
C HIS A 28 -17.99 -2.51 2.49
N LEU A 29 -16.85 -2.48 1.79
CA LEU A 29 -15.53 -2.52 2.45
C LEU A 29 -15.27 -1.25 3.29
N LYS A 30 -15.79 -0.10 2.87
CA LYS A 30 -15.70 1.14 3.66
C LYS A 30 -16.50 1.02 4.96
N ASP A 31 -17.72 0.49 4.87
CA ASP A 31 -18.67 0.40 5.99
C ASP A 31 -18.21 -0.59 7.07
N ILE A 32 -17.41 -1.61 6.71
CA ILE A 32 -16.78 -2.53 7.68
C ILE A 32 -15.42 -2.02 8.19
N GLY A 33 -15.04 -0.79 7.84
CA GLY A 33 -13.84 -0.12 8.35
C GLY A 33 -12.55 -0.36 7.57
N CYS A 34 -12.57 -1.00 6.38
CA CYS A 34 -11.34 -1.25 5.62
C CYS A 34 -10.63 0.03 5.15
N ALA A 35 -11.40 1.12 4.98
CA ALA A 35 -10.89 2.42 4.56
C ALA A 35 -10.52 3.34 5.74
N GLU A 36 -10.57 2.84 6.98
CA GLU A 36 -10.25 3.63 8.17
C GLU A 36 -8.76 3.61 8.49
N GLY A 37 -8.20 4.80 8.74
CA GLY A 37 -6.81 4.97 9.11
C GLY A 37 -5.86 5.10 7.92
N LEU A 38 -4.71 5.72 8.18
CA LEU A 38 -3.64 5.89 7.22
C LEU A 38 -2.30 5.81 7.95
N ILE A 39 -1.42 4.93 7.48
CA ILE A 39 -0.02 4.86 7.90
C ILE A 39 0.85 5.12 6.67
N SER A 40 1.84 5.99 6.83
CA SER A 40 2.81 6.29 5.79
C SER A 40 4.20 5.89 6.27
N LEU A 41 4.90 5.08 5.49
CA LEU A 41 6.25 4.60 5.76
C LEU A 41 7.21 5.11 4.69
N GLY A 42 8.33 5.68 5.12
CA GLY A 42 9.44 6.07 4.24
C GLY A 42 10.56 5.05 4.35
N HIS A 43 10.87 4.37 3.25
CA HIS A 43 11.96 3.40 3.19
C HIS A 43 13.14 3.96 2.39
N TYR A 44 14.34 3.81 2.93
CA TYR A 44 15.59 4.15 2.25
C TYR A 44 16.54 2.94 2.30
N TYR A 45 16.81 2.37 1.14
CA TYR A 45 17.73 1.24 0.98
C TYR A 45 19.03 1.73 0.35
N PRO A 46 20.16 1.77 1.09
CA PRO A 46 21.43 2.22 0.54
C PRO A 46 22.01 1.20 -0.46
N ALA A 47 22.97 1.65 -1.27
CA ALA A 47 23.72 0.77 -2.16
C ALA A 47 24.42 -0.34 -1.36
N CYS A 48 24.28 -1.59 -1.83
CA CYS A 48 24.84 -2.78 -1.19
C CYS A 48 26.05 -3.29 -2.00
N PRO A 49 27.24 -3.49 -1.39
CA PRO A 49 28.41 -4.04 -2.09
C PRO A 49 28.21 -5.46 -2.62
N ASP A 50 27.42 -6.28 -1.93
CA ASP A 50 27.09 -7.64 -2.34
C ASP A 50 25.57 -7.92 -2.21
N PRO A 51 24.76 -7.47 -3.18
CA PRO A 51 23.30 -7.54 -3.10
C PRO A 51 22.76 -8.98 -3.15
N LYS A 52 23.59 -9.98 -3.49
CA LYS A 52 23.16 -11.39 -3.52
C LYS A 52 23.15 -12.04 -2.14
N LEU A 53 23.81 -11.42 -1.16
CA LEU A 53 23.95 -11.95 0.20
C LEU A 53 23.08 -11.22 1.23
N ILE A 54 22.40 -10.14 0.83
CA ILE A 54 21.63 -9.27 1.74
C ILE A 54 20.22 -9.04 1.19
N LEU A 55 19.25 -8.92 2.10
CA LEU A 55 17.87 -8.54 1.79
C LEU A 55 17.61 -7.12 2.26
N GLY A 56 16.95 -6.30 1.43
CA GLY A 56 16.48 -4.97 1.85
C GLY A 56 15.40 -5.09 2.93
N THR A 57 14.41 -5.94 2.70
CA THR A 57 13.43 -6.38 3.69
C THR A 57 13.20 -7.88 3.57
N THR A 58 12.72 -8.50 4.65
CA THR A 58 12.37 -9.93 4.62
C THR A 58 11.07 -10.15 3.85
N LYS A 59 10.85 -11.37 3.35
CA LYS A 59 9.56 -11.75 2.75
C LYS A 59 8.48 -11.68 3.83
N HIS A 60 7.43 -10.91 3.57
CA HIS A 60 6.33 -10.71 4.51
C HIS A 60 5.02 -10.47 3.76
N ALA A 61 3.92 -10.47 4.52
CA ALA A 61 2.66 -9.90 4.10
C ALA A 61 2.36 -8.72 5.02
N ASP A 62 1.81 -7.65 4.45
CA ASP A 62 1.34 -6.52 5.25
C ASP A 62 0.16 -6.95 6.12
N ASN A 63 0.06 -6.35 7.30
CA ASN A 63 -1.04 -6.56 8.24
C ASN A 63 -2.24 -5.61 7.98
N TYR A 64 -2.22 -4.87 6.87
CA TYR A 64 -3.26 -3.91 6.49
C TYR A 64 -4.07 -4.41 5.29
N PHE A 65 -5.25 -3.82 5.07
CA PHE A 65 -6.14 -4.22 3.96
C PHE A 65 -5.59 -3.89 2.58
N LEU A 66 -5.00 -2.70 2.41
CA LEU A 66 -4.49 -2.22 1.13
C LEU A 66 -3.24 -1.37 1.33
N THR A 67 -2.19 -1.67 0.57
CA THR A 67 -0.96 -0.90 0.53
C THR A 67 -0.79 -0.26 -0.85
N VAL A 68 -0.59 1.05 -0.88
CA VAL A 68 -0.24 1.80 -2.10
C VAL A 68 1.23 2.18 -2.01
N LEU A 69 2.06 1.59 -2.88
CA LEU A 69 3.49 1.86 -2.93
C LEU A 69 3.82 2.89 -4.02
N LEU A 70 4.56 3.94 -3.64
CA LEU A 70 5.24 4.82 -4.57
C LEU A 70 6.73 4.48 -4.55
N GLN A 71 7.26 4.07 -5.71
CA GLN A 71 8.67 3.70 -5.87
C GLN A 71 9.36 4.65 -6.85
N ASP A 72 10.66 4.87 -6.63
CA ASP A 72 11.49 5.59 -7.59
C ASP A 72 11.88 4.70 -8.79
N HIS A 73 12.78 5.22 -9.63
CA HIS A 73 13.22 4.55 -10.84
C HIS A 73 14.23 3.40 -10.62
N ILE A 74 14.74 3.20 -9.40
CA ILE A 74 15.78 2.19 -9.12
C ILE A 74 15.16 0.78 -9.05
N GLY A 75 13.91 0.66 -8.57
CA GLY A 75 13.27 -0.64 -8.44
C GLY A 75 13.74 -1.43 -7.20
N GLY A 76 13.29 -2.68 -7.06
CA GLY A 76 13.69 -3.58 -5.96
C GLY A 76 12.57 -4.33 -5.24
N LEU A 77 11.29 -3.99 -5.49
CA LEU A 77 10.16 -4.76 -4.95
C LEU A 77 10.06 -6.12 -5.66
N GLN A 78 9.81 -7.19 -4.88
CA GLN A 78 9.59 -8.56 -5.35
C GLN A 78 8.59 -9.28 -4.46
#